data_AF-A0A4S1F208-F1
#
_entry.id   AF-A0A4S1F208-F1
#
_cell.length_a   1.000
_cell.length_b   1.000
_cell.length_c   1.000
_cell.angle_alpha   90.00
_cell.angle_beta   90.00
_cell.angle_gamma   90.00
#
_symmetry.space_group_name_H-M   'P 1'
#
loop_
_entity.id
_entity.type
_entity.pdbx_description
1 polymer ?
#
loop_
_entity_poly.entity_id
_entity_poly.type
_entity_poly.pdbx_seq_one_letter_code
_entity_poly.pdbx_strand_id
1 'polypeptide(L)'
;MSRFLPLTIRFADGGSMVVSSIAEAKKALARAWKDKDAPAYVAAARLVDDALEGICRPAVAFAAFKKAAAEQGLLRPAAPSAALTMLDQLWSPGSKPDREPD
;
A
#
# COMPACT_ATOMS: atom_id res chain seq x y z
N MET A 1 11.71 12.31 -11.67
CA MET A 1 11.79 11.34 -10.54
C MET A 1 10.48 11.42 -9.77
N SER A 2 9.78 10.29 -9.56
CA SER A 2 8.50 10.30 -8.86
C SER A 2 8.70 10.68 -7.40
N ARG A 3 7.90 11.63 -6.90
CA ARG A 3 8.02 12.16 -5.53
C ARG A 3 7.28 11.30 -4.49
N PHE A 4 6.74 10.16 -4.92
CA PHE A 4 5.95 9.25 -4.11
C PHE A 4 6.66 7.91 -4.00
N LEU A 5 6.68 7.35 -2.79
CA LEU A 5 7.04 5.96 -2.58
C LEU A 5 6.02 5.09 -3.33
N PRO A 6 6.45 4.19 -4.21
CA PRO A 6 5.54 3.33 -4.97
C PRO A 6 4.74 2.45 -4.02
N LEU A 7 3.41 2.47 -4.17
CA LEU A 7 2.49 1.66 -3.38
C LEU A 7 1.96 0.51 -4.24
N THR A 8 1.98 -0.71 -3.72
CA THR A 8 1.36 -1.86 -4.40
C THR A 8 -0.07 -2.05 -3.89
N ILE A 9 -1.04 -1.82 -4.78
CA ILE A 9 -2.46 -2.03 -4.51
C ILE A 9 -2.88 -3.39 -5.05
N ARG A 10 -3.66 -4.14 -4.27
CA ARG A 10 -4.31 -5.38 -4.70
C ARG A 10 -5.82 -5.17 -4.70
N PHE A 11 -6.40 -5.23 -5.88
CA PHE A 11 -7.83 -4.98 -6.12
C PHE A 11 -8.68 -6.18 -5.71
N ALA A 12 -9.98 -5.96 -5.55
CA ALA A 12 -10.95 -7.01 -5.20
C ALA A 12 -11.03 -8.12 -6.27
N ASP A 13 -10.78 -7.76 -7.53
CA ASP A 13 -10.71 -8.66 -8.70
C ASP A 13 -9.46 -9.56 -8.72
N GLY A 14 -8.59 -9.45 -7.70
CA GLY A 14 -7.34 -10.23 -7.60
C GLY A 14 -6.15 -9.63 -8.35
N GLY A 15 -6.39 -8.69 -9.28
CA GLY A 15 -5.34 -7.93 -9.94
C GLY A 15 -4.55 -7.02 -8.99
N SER A 16 -3.31 -6.70 -9.34
CA SER A 16 -2.48 -5.75 -8.59
C SER A 16 -1.83 -4.71 -9.47
N MET A 17 -1.65 -3.49 -8.94
CA MET A 17 -1.02 -2.39 -9.65
C MET A 17 -0.08 -1.63 -8.71
N VAL A 18 1.08 -1.25 -9.23
CA VAL A 18 1.99 -0.33 -8.55
C VAL A 18 1.55 1.09 -8.87
N VAL A 19 1.39 1.92 -7.86
CA VAL A 19 0.98 3.31 -8.00
C VAL A 19 2.12 4.20 -7.52
N SER A 20 2.72 4.92 -8.46
CA SER A 20 3.86 5.82 -8.20
C SER A 20 3.58 7.29 -8.54
N SER A 21 2.40 7.58 -9.11
CA SER A 21 1.98 8.91 -9.57
C SER A 21 0.46 9.12 -9.42
N ILE A 22 -0.01 10.37 -9.44
CA ILE A 22 -1.45 10.69 -9.36
C ILE A 22 -2.24 10.17 -10.56
N ALA A 23 -1.67 10.21 -11.77
CA ALA A 23 -2.30 9.61 -12.95
C ALA A 23 -2.53 8.09 -12.77
N GLU A 24 -1.58 7.39 -12.14
CA GLU A 24 -1.74 5.99 -11.78
C GLU A 24 -2.76 5.79 -10.66
N ALA A 25 -2.82 6.70 -9.68
CA ALA A 25 -3.82 6.67 -8.62
C ALA A 25 -5.25 6.79 -9.19
N LYS A 26 -5.47 7.66 -10.19
CA LYS A 26 -6.74 7.76 -10.91
C LYS A 26 -7.09 6.46 -11.63
N LYS A 27 -6.13 5.87 -12.34
CA LYS A 27 -6.32 4.55 -12.97
C LYS A 27 -6.67 3.49 -11.93
N ALA A 28 -6.01 3.48 -10.77
CA ALA A 28 -6.28 2.56 -9.69
C ALA A 28 -7.67 2.76 -9.08
N LEU A 29 -8.15 4.01 -8.91
CA LEU A 29 -9.51 4.32 -8.45
C LEU A 29 -10.58 3.78 -9.43
N ALA A 30 -10.31 3.84 -10.74
CA ALA A 30 -11.22 3.29 -11.75
C ALA A 30 -11.32 1.74 -11.74
N ARG A 31 -10.43 1.04 -11.02
CA ARG A 31 -10.43 -0.44 -10.94
C ARG A 31 -11.47 -0.96 -9.92
N ALA A 32 -11.38 -2.24 -9.63
CA ALA A 32 -12.24 -2.93 -8.68
C ALA A 32 -11.82 -2.64 -7.22
N TRP A 33 -12.48 -1.68 -6.60
CA TRP A 33 -12.43 -1.42 -5.16
C TRP A 33 -13.51 -2.24 -4.46
N LYS A 34 -13.28 -2.60 -3.20
CA LYS A 34 -14.25 -3.35 -2.40
C LYS A 34 -15.51 -2.53 -2.16
N ASP A 35 -15.32 -1.26 -1.80
CA ASP A 35 -16.42 -0.39 -1.41
C ASP A 35 -16.25 1.01 -2.02
N LYS A 36 -16.98 1.29 -3.09
CA LYS A 36 -16.87 2.58 -3.80
C LYS A 36 -17.74 3.69 -3.20
N ASP A 37 -18.61 3.34 -2.26
CA ASP A 37 -19.46 4.31 -1.55
C ASP A 37 -18.77 4.84 -0.28
N ALA A 38 -17.70 4.17 0.16
CA ALA A 38 -16.96 4.57 1.36
C ALA A 38 -16.53 6.05 1.29
N PRO A 39 -16.74 6.83 2.37
CA PRO A 39 -16.44 8.26 2.37
C PRO A 39 -14.96 8.54 2.07
N ALA A 40 -14.06 7.66 2.53
CA ALA A 40 -12.63 7.74 2.22
C ALA A 40 -12.33 7.55 0.72
N TYR A 41 -13.04 6.64 0.04
CA TYR A 41 -12.90 6.43 -1.40
C TYR A 41 -13.39 7.65 -2.18
N VAL A 42 -14.58 8.17 -1.85
CA VAL A 42 -15.15 9.34 -2.52
C VAL A 42 -14.25 10.56 -2.33
N ALA A 43 -13.75 10.79 -1.12
CA ALA A 43 -12.80 11.87 -0.85
C ALA A 43 -11.49 11.70 -1.63
N ALA A 44 -10.94 10.48 -1.68
CA ALA A 44 -9.73 10.20 -2.44
C ALA A 44 -9.92 10.43 -3.95
N ALA A 45 -11.06 10.01 -4.50
CA ALA A 45 -11.38 10.21 -5.91
C ALA A 45 -11.45 11.69 -6.28
N ARG A 46 -12.15 12.49 -5.46
CA ARG A 46 -12.25 13.95 -5.67
C ARG A 46 -10.88 14.62 -5.60
N LEU A 47 -10.10 14.32 -4.56
CA LEU A 47 -8.77 14.91 -4.40
C LEU A 47 -7.79 14.52 -5.51
N VAL A 48 -7.91 13.30 -6.05
CA VAL A 48 -7.09 12.84 -7.18
C VAL A 48 -7.47 13.58 -8.47
N ASP A 49 -8.75 13.82 -8.73
CA ASP A 49 -9.19 14.64 -9.86
C ASP A 49 -8.74 16.11 -9.70
N ASP A 50 -8.95 16.72 -8.53
CA ASP A 50 -8.48 18.08 -8.24
C ASP A 50 -6.96 18.21 -8.41
N ALA A 51 -6.19 17.17 -8.06
CA ALA A 51 -4.74 17.18 -8.22
C ALA A 51 -4.30 17.05 -9.69
N LEU A 52 -5.11 16.43 -10.55
CA LEU A 52 -4.86 16.40 -12.00
C LEU A 52 -5.21 17.71 -12.68
N GLU A 53 -6.22 18.42 -12.19
CA GLU A 53 -6.57 19.77 -12.65
C GLU A 53 -5.62 20.86 -12.11
N GLY A 54 -4.70 20.49 -11.22
CA GLY A 54 -3.73 21.41 -10.61
C GLY A 54 -4.29 22.24 -9.45
N ILE A 55 -5.49 21.93 -8.98
CA ILE A 55 -6.20 22.60 -7.89
C ILE A 55 -5.67 22.09 -6.53
N CYS A 56 -5.42 20.78 -6.42
CA CYS A 56 -4.96 20.15 -5.18
C CYS A 56 -3.48 19.75 -5.25
N ARG A 57 -2.79 19.79 -4.10
CA ARG A 57 -1.41 19.31 -4.00
C ARG A 57 -1.39 17.79 -4.17
N PRO A 58 -0.61 17.24 -5.13
CA PRO A 58 -0.49 15.80 -5.35
C PRO A 58 -0.20 14.98 -4.09
N ALA A 59 0.57 15.52 -3.14
CA ALA A 59 0.84 14.84 -1.88
C ALA A 59 -0.40 14.59 -1.00
N VAL A 60 -1.36 15.53 -1.01
CA VAL A 60 -2.61 15.39 -0.24
C VAL A 60 -3.51 14.35 -0.89
N ALA A 61 -3.65 14.42 -2.22
CA ALA A 61 -4.41 13.42 -2.98
C ALA A 61 -3.87 12.00 -2.79
N PHE A 62 -2.53 11.84 -2.86
CA PHE A 62 -1.89 10.54 -2.66
C PHE A 62 -2.05 10.02 -1.22
N ALA A 63 -2.00 10.90 -0.22
CA ALA A 63 -2.22 10.53 1.18
C ALA A 63 -3.67 10.06 1.41
N ALA A 64 -4.66 10.75 0.84
CA ALA A 64 -6.06 10.34 0.91
C ALA A 64 -6.29 9.00 0.20
N PHE A 65 -5.70 8.81 -0.99
CA PHE A 65 -5.72 7.54 -1.71
C PHE A 65 -5.12 6.39 -0.88
N LYS A 66 -3.95 6.60 -0.27
CA LYS A 66 -3.30 5.60 0.60
C LYS A 66 -4.20 5.26 1.80
N LYS A 67 -4.84 6.26 2.41
CA LYS A 67 -5.77 6.05 3.53
C LYS A 67 -6.97 5.19 3.10
N ALA A 68 -7.62 5.53 1.98
CA ALA A 68 -8.75 4.77 1.47
C ALA A 68 -8.37 3.32 1.15
N ALA A 69 -7.21 3.11 0.51
CA ALA A 69 -6.69 1.78 0.24
C ALA A 69 -6.35 1.00 1.51
N ALA A 70 -5.88 1.66 2.57
CA ALA A 70 -5.61 1.03 3.86
C ALA A 70 -6.90 0.59 4.56
N GLU A 71 -7.91 1.47 4.62
CA GLU A 71 -9.20 1.19 5.26
C GLU A 71 -9.95 0.03 4.58
N GLN A 72 -9.79 -0.12 3.27
CA GLN A 72 -10.38 -1.25 2.53
C GLN A 72 -9.48 -2.50 2.47
N GLY A 73 -8.30 -2.46 3.08
CA GLY A 73 -7.34 -3.57 3.07
C GLY A 73 -6.86 -3.93 1.66
N LEU A 74 -6.72 -2.93 0.78
CA LEU A 74 -6.20 -3.08 -0.59
C LEU A 74 -4.68 -2.86 -0.64
N LEU A 75 -4.10 -2.27 0.40
CA LEU A 75 -2.64 -2.17 0.52
C LEU A 75 -2.06 -3.55 0.79
N ARG A 76 -1.17 -4.02 -0.08
CA ARG A 76 -0.29 -5.12 0.32
C ARG A 76 0.68 -4.59 1.37
N PRO A 77 0.80 -5.21 2.56
CA PRO A 77 1.92 -4.93 3.42
C PRO A 77 3.18 -5.21 2.61
N ALA A 78 4.14 -4.27 2.63
CA ALA A 78 5.47 -4.56 2.13
C ALA A 78 5.94 -5.79 2.92
N ALA A 79 6.21 -6.90 2.22
CA ALA A 79 6.79 -8.06 2.88
C ALA A 79 8.04 -7.58 3.63
N PRO A 80 8.26 -8.01 4.89
CA PRO A 80 9.45 -7.63 5.63
C PRO A 80 10.65 -7.93 4.73
N SER A 81 11.49 -6.91 4.50
CA SER A 81 12.68 -7.06 3.68
C SER A 81 13.49 -8.25 4.20
N ALA A 82 14.14 -9.01 3.31
CA ALA A 82 14.94 -10.18 3.71
C ALA A 82 15.96 -9.85 4.82
N ALA A 83 16.51 -8.63 4.82
CA ALA A 83 17.38 -8.13 5.88
C ALA A 83 16.70 -8.02 7.26
N LEU A 84 15.41 -7.66 7.29
CA LEU A 84 14.62 -7.57 8.52
C LEU A 84 14.25 -8.96 9.04
N THR A 85 13.96 -9.91 8.13
CA THR A 85 13.79 -11.33 8.47
C THR A 85 15.09 -11.95 9.01
N MET A 86 16.25 -11.63 8.42
CA MET A 86 17.56 -12.09 8.92
C MET A 86 17.87 -11.51 10.30
N LEU A 87 17.53 -10.25 10.57
CA LEU A 87 17.73 -9.64 11.90
C LEU A 87 16.84 -10.30 12.97
N ASP A 88 15.59 -10.61 12.66
CA ASP A 88 14.67 -11.32 13.56
C ASP A 88 15.18 -12.73 13.92
N GLN A 89 15.75 -13.44 12.94
CA GLN A 89 16.39 -14.74 13.15
C GLN A 89 17.65 -14.64 14.02
N LEU A 90 18.46 -13.59 13.86
CA LEU A 90 19.67 -13.37 14.65
C LEU A 90 19.37 -12.94 16.10
N TRP A 91 18.25 -12.26 16.32
CA TRP A 91 17.88 -11.76 17.66
C TRP A 91 17.13 -12.81 18.48
N SER A 92 16.44 -13.76 17.85
CA SER A 92 15.68 -14.81 18.55
C SER A 92 16.59 -15.67 19.46
N PRO A 93 16.51 -15.55 20.80
CA PRO A 93 17.35 -16.33 21.68
C PRO A 93 16.73 -17.72 21.89
N GLY A 94 17.22 -18.71 21.15
CA GLY A 94 17.12 -20.11 21.57
C GLY A 94 16.69 -21.12 20.51
N SER A 95 17.69 -21.71 19.84
CA SER A 95 17.73 -23.16 19.71
C SER A 95 18.94 -23.64 20.50
N LYS A 96 18.70 -24.08 21.74
CA LYS A 96 19.66 -24.96 22.43
C LYS A 96 19.72 -26.25 21.60
N PRO A 97 20.89 -26.77 21.21
CA PRO A 97 20.96 -28.17 20.80
C PRO A 97 20.60 -29.02 22.02
N ASP A 98 19.46 -29.69 21.93
CA ASP A 98 19.02 -30.71 22.86
C ASP A 98 19.97 -31.92 22.77
N ARG A 99 20.24 -32.47 23.95
CA ARG A 99 20.96 -33.71 24.28
C ARG A 99 21.26 -34.69 23.13
N GLU A 100 22.51 -35.12 23.06
CA GLU A 100 22.85 -36.46 22.57
C GLU A 100 22.97 -37.43 23.78
N PRO A 101 22.24 -38.56 23.79
CA PRO A 101 22.33 -39.60 24.81
C PRO A 101 23.34 -40.71 24.47
N ASP A 102 23.93 -41.26 25.55
CA ASP A 102 24.82 -42.43 25.71
C ASP A 102 26.27 -42.32 25.19
#